data_AF-A0A496QVX2-F1
#
_entry.id   AF-A0A496QVX2-F1
#
_cell.length_a   1.000
_cell.length_b   1.000
_cell.length_c   1.000
_cell.angle_alpha   90.00
_cell.angle_beta   90.00
_cell.angle_gamma   90.00
#
_symmetry.space_group_name_H-M   'P 1'
#
loop_
_entity.id
_entity.type
_entity.pdbx_description
1 polymer ?
#
loop_
_entity_poly.entity_id
_entity_poly.type
_entity_poly.pdbx_seq_one_letter_code
_entity_poly.pdbx_strand_id
1 'polypeptide(L)'
;MDRLPRLHQKFDIPVIESPIAIMATTQNPEVAKLLYDYILSKEGQKTLVREYAMPISMNVEVDRGWLNPSDAHARMHTVYYQFLIEERTEIIIRFNKIFSN
;
A
#
# COMPACT_ATOMS: atom_id res chain seq x y z
N MET A 1 22.44 16.95 3.47
CA MET A 1 22.31 16.10 2.28
C MET A 1 20.99 16.44 1.63
N ASP A 2 21.03 17.19 0.54
CA ASP A 2 19.82 17.45 -0.26
C ASP A 2 19.38 16.13 -0.87
N ARG A 3 18.17 15.70 -0.55
CA ARG A 3 17.61 14.45 -1.08
C ARG A 3 17.39 14.65 -2.57
N LEU A 4 17.77 13.65 -3.37
CA LEU A 4 17.42 13.61 -4.78
C LEU A 4 15.89 13.76 -4.94
N PRO A 5 15.42 14.51 -5.95
CA PRO A 5 13.99 14.65 -6.20
C PRO A 5 13.37 13.27 -6.46
N ARG A 6 12.21 13.00 -5.85
CA ARG A 6 11.46 11.77 -6.15
C ARG A 6 11.00 11.83 -7.60
N LEU A 7 11.45 10.88 -8.41
CA LEU A 7 11.00 10.70 -9.78
C LEU A 7 9.76 9.80 -9.75
N HIS A 8 8.60 10.37 -10.01
CA HIS A 8 7.37 9.61 -10.22
C HIS A 8 7.17 9.42 -11.72
N GLN A 9 6.93 8.18 -12.16
CA GLN A 9 6.54 7.95 -13.54
C GLN A 9 5.22 8.68 -13.84
N LYS A 10 5.04 9.12 -15.08
CA LYS A 10 3.86 9.90 -15.49
C LYS A 10 2.58 9.06 -15.42
N PHE A 11 2.69 7.76 -15.70
CA PHE A 11 1.65 6.74 -15.63
C PHE A 11 2.28 5.46 -15.06
N ASP A 12 1.46 4.44 -14.81
CA ASP A 12 1.95 3.07 -14.58
C ASP A 12 2.83 2.96 -13.31
N ILE A 13 2.40 3.64 -12.24
CA ILE A 13 3.09 3.55 -10.96
C ILE A 13 2.64 2.28 -10.20
N PRO A 14 3.57 1.54 -9.59
CA PRO A 14 3.21 0.44 -8.70
C PRO A 14 2.73 1.02 -7.37
N VAL A 15 1.44 0.86 -7.07
CA VAL A 15 0.87 1.10 -5.74
C VAL A 15 0.66 -0.25 -5.08
N ILE A 16 1.29 -0.45 -3.92
CA ILE A 16 1.17 -1.69 -3.15
C ILE A 16 0.21 -1.43 -2.00
N GLU A 17 -0.98 -2.01 -2.09
CA GLU A 17 -1.97 -1.95 -1.03
C GLU A 17 -1.49 -2.81 0.16
N SER A 18 -1.62 -2.29 1.38
CA SER A 18 -1.32 -3.01 2.62
C SER A 18 -2.63 -3.36 3.33
N PRO A 19 -3.31 -4.44 2.92
CA PRO A 19 -4.59 -4.81 3.51
C PRO A 19 -4.42 -5.20 4.99
N ILE A 20 -5.42 -4.84 5.80
CA ILE A 20 -5.52 -5.24 7.20
C ILE A 20 -6.78 -6.11 7.37
N ALA A 21 -6.68 -7.21 8.12
CA ALA A 21 -7.81 -8.10 8.41
C ALA A 21 -7.81 -8.60 9.87
N ILE A 22 -8.98 -8.60 10.51
CA ILE A 22 -9.15 -9.17 11.86
C ILE A 22 -9.15 -10.68 11.71
N MET A 23 -8.27 -11.38 12.44
CA MET A 23 -8.24 -12.83 12.45
C MET A 23 -9.55 -13.39 13.02
N ALA A 24 -10.18 -14.33 12.32
CA ALA A 24 -11.41 -14.98 12.77
C ALA A 24 -11.25 -15.72 14.12
N THR A 25 -10.02 -16.11 14.46
CA THR A 25 -9.68 -16.82 15.70
C THR A 25 -9.29 -15.91 16.87
N THR A 26 -9.40 -14.58 16.71
CA THR A 26 -9.02 -13.63 17.75
C THR A 26 -9.81 -13.87 19.04
N GLN A 27 -9.11 -13.82 20.18
CA GLN A 27 -9.73 -13.92 21.50
C GLN A 27 -10.31 -12.57 21.97
N ASN A 28 -9.99 -11.47 21.27
CA ASN A 28 -10.37 -10.12 21.66
C ASN A 28 -10.97 -9.36 20.45
N PRO A 29 -12.16 -9.74 19.96
CA PRO A 29 -12.75 -9.16 18.76
C PRO A 29 -13.04 -7.65 18.92
N GLU A 30 -13.50 -7.21 20.08
CA GLU A 30 -13.82 -5.80 20.31
C GLU A 30 -12.55 -4.92 20.36
N VAL A 31 -11.48 -5.42 20.98
CA VAL A 31 -10.18 -4.71 20.99
C VAL A 31 -9.59 -4.65 19.59
N ALA A 32 -9.72 -5.72 18.80
CA ALA A 32 -9.27 -5.72 17.42
C ALA A 32 -10.03 -4.68 16.58
N LYS A 33 -11.36 -4.53 16.77
CA LYS A 33 -12.14 -3.47 16.11
C LYS A 33 -11.67 -2.08 16.51
N LEU A 34 -11.41 -1.84 17.80
CA LEU A 34 -10.90 -0.53 18.27
C LEU A 34 -9.57 -0.14 17.60
N LEU A 35 -8.68 -1.11 17.39
CA LEU A 35 -7.44 -0.86 16.64
C LEU A 35 -7.74 -0.45 15.19
N TYR A 36 -8.71 -1.08 14.53
CA TYR A 36 -9.10 -0.79 13.15
C TYR A 36 -9.74 0.59 13.06
N ASP A 37 -10.65 0.91 13.99
CA ASP A 37 -11.24 2.24 14.10
C ASP A 37 -10.16 3.31 14.26
N TYR A 38 -9.13 3.06 15.08
CA TYR A 38 -8.00 3.97 15.21
C TYR A 38 -7.22 4.09 13.90
N ILE A 39 -6.82 2.98 13.26
CA ILE A 39 -6.06 3.00 11.99
C ILE A 39 -6.81 3.79 10.90
N LEU A 40 -8.13 3.62 10.81
CA LEU A 40 -8.99 4.29 9.83
C LEU A 40 -9.34 5.74 10.21
N SER A 41 -9.20 6.11 11.48
CA SER A 41 -9.43 7.47 11.96
C SER A 41 -8.46 8.48 11.33
N LYS A 42 -8.82 9.77 11.37
CA LYS A 42 -7.95 10.87 10.91
C LYS A 42 -6.58 10.86 11.60
N GLU A 43 -6.53 10.59 12.89
CA GLU A 43 -5.26 10.58 13.65
C GLU A 43 -4.40 9.35 13.36
N GLY A 44 -5.04 8.19 13.14
CA GLY A 44 -4.34 6.99 12.65
C GLY A 44 -3.74 7.21 11.27
N GLN A 45 -4.51 7.79 10.35
CA GLN A 45 -4.02 8.11 9.00
C GLN A 45 -2.88 9.14 9.02
N LYS A 46 -2.94 10.18 9.86
CA LYS A 46 -1.80 11.10 10.06
C LYS A 46 -0.56 10.39 10.62
N THR A 47 -0.75 9.44 11.53
CA THR A 47 0.33 8.61 12.06
C THR A 47 0.99 7.81 10.94
N LEU A 48 0.21 7.17 10.08
CA LEU A 48 0.70 6.45 8.90
C LEU A 48 1.51 7.35 7.96
N VAL A 49 1.04 8.57 7.67
CA VAL A 49 1.78 9.55 6.85
C VAL A 49 3.15 9.87 7.45
N ARG A 50 3.22 10.07 8.77
CA ARG A 50 4.49 10.33 9.47
C ARG A 50 5.47 9.17 9.33
N GLU A 51 4.95 7.95 9.37
CA GLU A 51 5.70 6.70 9.20
C GLU A 51 5.86 6.28 7.74
N TYR A 52 5.70 7.21 6.79
CA TYR A 52 5.93 6.97 5.36
C TYR A 52 5.02 5.89 4.76
N ALA A 53 3.74 5.88 5.15
CA ALA A 53 2.68 5.15 4.46
C ALA A 53 1.71 6.13 3.81
N MET A 54 1.29 5.84 2.58
CA MET A 54 0.28 6.65 1.88
C MET A 54 -1.07 6.47 2.61
N PRO A 55 -1.79 7.56 2.93
CA PRO A 55 -3.08 7.45 3.56
C PRO A 55 -4.12 7.01 2.54
N ILE A 56 -5.13 6.27 3.00
CA ILE A 56 -6.30 5.92 2.18
C ILE A 56 -7.36 7.04 2.22
N SER A 57 -7.31 7.89 3.24
CA SER A 57 -8.22 9.03 3.36
C SER A 57 -7.74 10.20 2.51
N MET A 58 -8.61 10.66 1.59
CA MET A 58 -8.35 11.84 0.76
C MET A 58 -8.33 13.15 1.57
N ASN A 59 -8.78 13.12 2.83
CA ASN A 59 -8.84 14.28 3.72
C ASN A 59 -7.58 14.46 4.58
N VAL A 60 -6.52 13.69 4.32
CA VAL A 60 -5.25 13.78 5.03
C VAL A 60 -4.19 14.29 4.06
N GLU A 61 -3.64 15.46 4.37
CA GLU A 61 -2.58 16.05 3.57
C GLU A 61 -1.31 15.21 3.67
N VAL A 62 -0.69 14.98 2.51
CA VAL A 62 0.61 14.32 2.39
C VAL A 62 1.66 15.37 2.04
N ASP A 63 2.48 15.75 3.01
CA ASP A 63 3.68 16.56 2.78
C ASP A 63 4.88 15.63 2.49
N ARG A 64 5.98 16.17 1.93
CA ARG A 64 7.27 15.50 1.58
C ARG A 64 7.40 14.95 0.14
N GLY A 65 6.74 15.57 -0.84
CA GLY A 65 6.89 15.21 -2.27
C GLY A 65 6.27 13.86 -2.64
N TRP A 66 5.31 13.40 -1.83
CA TRP A 66 4.46 12.26 -2.13
C TRP A 66 3.42 12.65 -3.18
N LEU A 67 2.98 11.67 -3.97
CA LEU A 67 1.77 11.85 -4.77
C LEU A 67 0.58 11.98 -3.82
N ASN A 68 -0.38 12.84 -4.16
CA ASN A 68 -1.67 12.84 -3.51
C ASN A 68 -2.32 11.45 -3.72
N PRO A 69 -3.01 10.86 -2.72
CA PRO A 69 -3.76 9.61 -2.90
C PRO A 69 -4.64 9.56 -4.15
N SER A 70 -5.29 10.67 -4.54
CA SER A 70 -6.09 10.72 -5.77
C SER A 70 -5.25 10.58 -7.04
N ASP A 71 -4.09 11.25 -7.09
CA ASP A 71 -3.15 11.15 -8.20
C ASP A 71 -2.55 9.75 -8.30
N ALA A 72 -2.22 9.15 -7.15
CA ALA A 72 -1.68 7.80 -7.09
C ALA A 72 -2.71 6.79 -7.61
N HIS A 73 -3.97 6.90 -7.17
CA HIS A 73 -5.06 6.04 -7.63
C HIS A 73 -5.31 6.19 -9.14
N ALA A 74 -5.25 7.41 -9.69
CA ALA A 74 -5.46 7.64 -11.11
C ALA A 74 -4.33 7.11 -12.01
N ARG A 75 -3.13 6.89 -11.45
CA ARG A 75 -1.93 6.46 -12.19
C ARG A 75 -1.50 5.04 -11.86
N MET A 76 -2.15 4.39 -10.89
CA MET A 76 -1.77 3.05 -10.46
C MET A 76 -2.05 2.04 -11.57
N HIS A 77 -1.17 1.06 -11.69
CA HIS A 77 -1.44 -0.10 -12.53
C HIS A 77 -2.65 -0.88 -12.02
N THR A 78 -3.47 -1.37 -12.94
CA THR A 78 -4.50 -2.37 -12.62
C THR A 78 -3.83 -3.66 -12.15
N VAL A 79 -4.21 -4.11 -10.95
CA VAL A 79 -3.74 -5.37 -10.38
C VAL A 79 -4.80 -6.45 -10.56
N TYR A 80 -4.44 -7.54 -11.25
CA TYR A 80 -5.32 -8.70 -11.43
C TYR A 80 -5.04 -9.75 -10.36
N TYR A 81 -5.61 -9.56 -9.17
CA TYR A 81 -5.32 -10.41 -8.00
C TYR A 81 -5.55 -11.91 -8.24
N GLN A 82 -6.61 -12.29 -8.95
CA GLN A 82 -6.91 -13.70 -9.22
C GLN A 82 -5.78 -14.36 -10.05
N PHE A 83 -5.36 -13.70 -11.13
CA PHE A 83 -4.22 -14.13 -11.93
C PHE A 83 -2.94 -14.23 -11.09
N LEU A 84 -2.66 -13.24 -10.22
CA LEU A 84 -1.47 -13.27 -9.36
C LEU A 84 -1.49 -14.44 -8.37
N ILE A 85 -2.65 -14.83 -7.87
CA ILE A 85 -2.80 -15.99 -6.97
C ILE A 85 -2.57 -17.29 -7.72
N GLU A 86 -3.21 -17.44 -8.88
CA GLU A 86 -3.13 -18.65 -9.72
C GLU A 86 -1.72 -18.89 -10.27
N GLU A 87 -1.07 -17.83 -10.75
CA GLU A 87 0.21 -17.90 -11.47
C GLU A 87 1.43 -17.63 -10.57
N ARG A 88 1.23 -17.37 -9.26
CA ARG A 88 2.29 -16.96 -8.32
C ARG A 88 3.57 -17.80 -8.47
N THR A 89 3.41 -19.12 -8.44
CA THR A 89 4.52 -20.07 -8.46
C THR A 89 5.28 -20.01 -9.78
N GLU A 90 4.55 -20.03 -10.89
CA GLU A 90 5.13 -19.99 -12.24
C GLU A 90 5.86 -18.67 -12.51
N ILE A 91 5.30 -17.55 -12.05
CA ILE A 91 5.95 -16.23 -12.13
C ILE A 91 7.30 -16.25 -11.39
N ILE A 92 7.35 -16.78 -10.17
CA ILE A 92 8.60 -16.85 -9.38
C ILE A 92 9.62 -17.78 -10.04
N ILE A 93 9.20 -18.96 -10.53
CA ILE A 93 10.07 -19.89 -11.25
C ILE A 93 10.67 -19.23 -12.48
N ARG A 94 9.83 -18.57 -13.29
CA ARG A 94 10.27 -17.87 -14.50
C ARG A 94 11.23 -16.72 -14.17
N PHE A 95 10.94 -15.93 -13.14
CA PHE A 95 11.83 -14.85 -12.71
C PHE A 95 13.22 -15.39 -12.34
N ASN A 96 13.28 -16.43 -11.51
CA ASN A 96 14.54 -17.03 -11.11
C ASN A 96 15.31 -17.60 -12.31
N LYS A 97 14.64 -18.27 -13.25
CA LYS A 97 15.29 -18.77 -14.47
C LYS A 97 15.96 -17.67 -15.31
N ILE A 98 15.42 -16.45 -15.30
CA ILE A 98 15.95 -15.33 -16.08
C ILE A 98 17.07 -14.60 -15.34
N PHE A 99 16.93 -14.40 -14.03
CA PHE A 99 17.75 -13.45 -13.27
C PHE A 99 18.64 -14.08 -12.19
N SER A 100 18.43 -15.35 -11.86
CA SER A 100 19.18 -16.08 -10.83
C SER A 100 19.90 -17.25 -11.50
N ASN A 101 21.19 -17.10 -11.77
CA ASN A 101 22.07 -18.22 -12.13
C ASN A 101 22.40 -19.05 -10.89
#